data_AF-A0AAJ4AT30-F1
#
_entry.id   AF-A0AAJ4AT30-F1
#
_cell.length_a   1.000
_cell.length_b   1.000
_cell.length_c   1.000
_cell.angle_alpha   90.00
_cell.angle_beta   90.00
_cell.angle_gamma   90.00
#
_symmetry.space_group_name_H-M   'P 1'
#
loop_
_entity.id
_entity.type
_entity.pdbx_description
1 polymer ?
#
loop_
_entity_poly.entity_id
_entity_poly.type
_entity_poly.pdbx_seq_one_letter_code
_entity_poly.pdbx_strand_id
1 'polypeptide(L)'
;METRLSRYLLLILLMLIIGLVVEEYGNDGIRMTTKDKVIEHFLSNRYKAGAICRDKGWQFCQNWAELPRSRFNLGSQPDSISNKWSNKQPNKGLSKGPKQESTSQPQNPELSASQNRTEQHQYQFNDPDSPLFTHIPGCATSTMTEAEQTQRKQNRKRIYSWTDENGQTHFTDDDRVYAQHNIALTQYQEPEYSFELEVNSTGGKLPLFYKDKVTAAIKKVSDIYKSYLPESGVAPVKVNLTLAKSKSSYNRLQAKYAPKLGPSQGFYVARQNMAVVHHKNDKQAHQTSVHEAVHVLNAGLFGPTPRWFNEGMAEYFESIEMSGFVAKIPARDWKRTLAGKKLSVNALLSAKRQTWAGSQQTSLYAQSHSLIHFLMSSKQGKQTITKLLAHMVQTRCEASDPKSVLSRYPSGLNKLHTDWIAWINSRKYRTHTF
;
A
#
# COMPACT_ATOMS: atom_id res chain seq x y z
N MET A 1 40.71 -30.16 4.60
CA MET A 1 40.13 -29.09 5.43
C MET A 1 40.20 -27.79 4.65
N GLU A 2 39.26 -27.58 3.74
CA GLU A 2 39.06 -26.27 3.11
C GLU A 2 38.07 -25.49 3.97
N THR A 3 38.52 -24.38 4.54
CA THR A 3 37.77 -23.65 5.57
C THR A 3 36.60 -22.88 4.94
N ARG A 4 35.48 -22.83 5.67
CA ARG A 4 34.25 -22.10 5.32
C ARG A 4 34.49 -20.63 4.91
N LEU A 5 35.63 -20.05 5.29
CA LEU A 5 36.05 -18.70 4.92
C LEU A 5 36.26 -18.53 3.40
N SER A 6 36.78 -19.56 2.71
CA SER A 6 37.06 -19.52 1.26
C SER A 6 35.77 -19.40 0.44
N ARG A 7 34.69 -20.07 0.87
CA ARG A 7 33.39 -20.02 0.19
C ARG A 7 32.67 -18.68 0.39
N TYR A 8 32.83 -18.03 1.55
CA TYR A 8 32.27 -16.70 1.79
C TYR A 8 32.99 -15.62 0.97
N LEU A 9 34.32 -15.71 0.84
CA LEU A 9 35.09 -14.81 -0.01
C LEU A 9 34.72 -14.97 -1.48
N LEU A 10 34.54 -16.20 -1.97
CA LEU A 10 34.09 -16.45 -3.34
C LEU A 10 32.69 -15.87 -3.59
N LEU A 11 31.78 -15.96 -2.61
CA LEU A 11 30.41 -15.47 -2.72
C LEU A 11 30.32 -13.94 -2.67
N ILE A 12 31.19 -13.28 -1.88
CA ILE A 12 31.33 -11.83 -1.86
C ILE A 12 31.94 -11.33 -3.18
N LEU A 13 32.94 -12.03 -3.72
CA LEU A 13 33.54 -11.70 -5.02
C LEU A 13 32.53 -11.86 -6.16
N LEU A 14 31.70 -12.90 -6.12
CA LEU A 14 30.61 -13.12 -7.09
C LEU A 14 29.54 -12.02 -7.01
N MET A 15 29.18 -11.59 -5.79
CA MET A 15 28.23 -10.48 -5.59
C MET A 15 28.79 -9.13 -6.05
N LEU A 16 30.10 -8.89 -5.89
CA LEU A 16 30.77 -7.69 -6.40
C LEU A 16 30.88 -7.69 -7.93
N ILE A 17 31.17 -8.84 -8.55
CA ILE A 17 31.19 -8.99 -10.01
C ILE A 17 29.79 -8.78 -10.60
N ILE A 18 28.75 -9.36 -9.98
CA ILE A 18 27.36 -9.14 -10.39
C ILE A 18 26.97 -7.66 -10.17
N GLY A 19 27.44 -7.03 -9.10
CA GLY A 19 27.21 -5.60 -8.83
C GLY A 19 27.89 -4.67 -9.84
N LEU A 20 29.09 -5.01 -10.31
CA LEU A 20 29.83 -4.23 -11.31
C LEU A 20 29.29 -4.39 -12.73
N VAL A 21 28.66 -5.52 -13.06
CA VAL A 21 27.97 -5.72 -14.36
C VAL A 21 26.64 -4.95 -14.43
N VAL A 22 26.18 -4.34 -13.34
CA VAL A 22 24.95 -3.51 -13.27
C VAL A 22 25.21 -2.03 -13.56
N GLU A 23 26.47 -1.59 -13.64
CA GLU A 23 26.84 -0.21 -13.98
C GLU A 23 27.38 -0.10 -15.42
N GLU A 24 26.55 -0.39 -16.42
CA GLU A 24 26.76 0.17 -17.75
C GLU A 24 25.45 0.29 -18.55
N TYR A 25 25.17 1.52 -19.00
CA TYR A 25 24.05 2.00 -19.85
C TYR A 25 22.68 2.16 -19.16
N GLY A 26 22.06 3.35 -19.10
CA GLY A 26 22.43 4.64 -19.66
C GLY A 26 21.53 5.77 -19.11
N ASN A 27 22.08 6.98 -19.12
CA ASN A 27 21.35 8.24 -19.05
C ASN A 27 20.25 8.24 -20.11
N ASP A 28 18.98 8.19 -19.68
CA ASP A 28 17.82 8.84 -20.30
C ASP A 28 16.53 8.21 -19.73
N GLY A 29 15.77 9.01 -18.96
CA GLY A 29 14.38 8.77 -18.53
C GLY A 29 13.84 7.34 -18.56
N ILE A 30 13.98 6.62 -17.44
CA ILE A 30 13.70 5.18 -17.26
C ILE A 30 12.34 4.74 -17.85
N ARG A 31 12.40 4.06 -18.99
CA ARG A 31 11.39 3.12 -19.46
C ARG A 31 11.83 1.72 -19.02
N MET A 32 11.26 1.20 -17.92
CA MET A 32 11.58 -0.15 -17.42
C MET A 32 11.43 -1.19 -18.54
N THR A 33 12.47 -2.00 -18.75
CA THR A 33 12.46 -3.06 -19.76
C THR A 33 11.52 -4.20 -19.34
N THR A 34 11.13 -5.05 -20.30
CA THR A 34 10.31 -6.24 -20.02
C THR A 34 11.00 -7.17 -19.01
N LYS A 35 12.34 -7.21 -19.00
CA LYS A 35 13.15 -8.00 -18.07
C LYS A 35 13.06 -7.43 -16.64
N ASP A 36 13.12 -6.12 -16.48
CA ASP A 36 13.01 -5.45 -15.17
C ASP A 36 11.62 -5.67 -14.55
N LYS A 37 10.57 -5.65 -15.39
CA LYS A 37 9.21 -5.96 -14.96
C LYS A 37 9.06 -7.41 -14.52
N VAL A 38 9.75 -8.36 -15.17
CA VAL A 38 9.75 -9.79 -14.80
C VAL A 38 10.52 -10.03 -13.49
N ILE A 39 11.61 -9.30 -13.24
CA ILE A 39 12.38 -9.39 -11.99
C ILE A 39 11.60 -8.75 -10.84
N GLU A 40 11.02 -7.57 -11.04
CA GLU A 40 10.14 -6.93 -10.06
C GLU A 40 8.90 -7.81 -9.77
N HIS A 41 8.39 -8.51 -10.79
CA HIS A 41 7.33 -9.51 -10.69
C HIS A 41 7.74 -10.78 -9.90
N PHE A 42 8.98 -11.25 -10.07
CA PHE A 42 9.56 -12.32 -9.24
C PHE A 42 9.64 -11.90 -7.77
N LEU A 43 9.96 -10.63 -7.50
CA LEU A 43 10.05 -10.08 -6.14
C LEU A 43 8.68 -9.79 -5.50
N SER A 44 7.65 -9.44 -6.27
CA SER A 44 6.30 -9.17 -5.74
C SER A 44 5.49 -10.44 -5.47
N ASN A 45 5.64 -11.48 -6.31
CA ASN A 45 5.00 -12.79 -6.10
C ASN A 45 5.63 -13.63 -4.99
N ARG A 46 6.70 -13.12 -4.35
CA ARG A 46 7.26 -13.79 -3.18
C ARG A 46 6.28 -13.87 -2.01
N TYR A 47 5.27 -13.01 -1.87
CA TYR A 47 4.33 -13.05 -0.73
C TYR A 47 3.60 -14.40 -0.51
N LYS A 48 3.44 -15.25 -1.53
CA LYS A 48 2.99 -16.64 -1.31
C LYS A 48 4.18 -17.57 -1.01
N ALA A 49 5.31 -17.36 -1.67
CA ALA A 49 6.49 -18.20 -1.57
C ALA A 49 7.18 -18.21 -0.20
N GLY A 50 7.30 -17.07 0.47
CA GLY A 50 7.97 -16.99 1.79
C GLY A 50 7.08 -17.05 3.01
N ALA A 51 5.75 -17.14 2.86
CA ALA A 51 4.91 -17.68 3.91
C ALA A 51 5.22 -19.18 4.04
N ILE A 52 5.50 -19.83 2.92
CA ILE A 52 6.01 -21.21 2.83
C ILE A 52 7.50 -21.26 3.23
N CYS A 53 8.35 -20.28 2.88
CA CYS A 53 9.76 -20.23 3.37
C CYS A 53 9.87 -20.13 4.89
N ARG A 54 8.97 -19.38 5.54
CA ARG A 54 8.94 -19.25 7.00
C ARG A 54 8.67 -20.60 7.66
N ASP A 55 7.82 -21.43 7.05
CA ASP A 55 7.41 -22.73 7.56
C ASP A 55 8.41 -23.86 7.21
N LYS A 56 8.96 -23.85 5.99
CA LYS A 56 9.83 -24.90 5.45
C LYS A 56 11.34 -24.60 5.57
N GLY A 57 11.71 -23.44 6.07
CA GLY A 57 13.09 -23.01 6.26
C GLY A 57 13.72 -22.37 5.01
N TRP A 58 14.82 -21.63 5.22
CA TRP A 58 15.47 -20.84 4.17
C TRP A 58 16.13 -21.69 3.08
N GLN A 59 16.55 -22.92 3.41
CA GLN A 59 17.19 -23.85 2.49
C GLN A 59 16.22 -24.36 1.41
N PHE A 60 14.95 -24.61 1.77
CA PHE A 60 13.88 -24.87 0.81
C PHE A 60 13.70 -23.70 -0.17
N CYS A 61 13.88 -22.46 0.30
CA CYS A 61 13.67 -21.28 -0.52
C CYS A 61 14.84 -20.83 -1.38
N GLN A 62 16.06 -21.24 -1.03
CA GLN A 62 17.20 -21.11 -1.93
C GLN A 62 16.96 -21.93 -3.21
N ASN A 63 16.32 -23.08 -3.09
CA ASN A 63 16.03 -23.97 -4.23
C ASN A 63 14.70 -23.62 -4.94
N TRP A 64 13.87 -22.73 -4.37
CA TRP A 64 12.57 -22.37 -4.96
C TRP A 64 12.71 -21.79 -6.36
N ALA A 65 13.70 -20.93 -6.58
CA ALA A 65 13.92 -20.27 -7.87
C ALA A 65 14.28 -21.25 -9.01
N GLU A 66 14.72 -22.46 -8.65
CA GLU A 66 15.11 -23.53 -9.58
C GLU A 66 13.96 -24.51 -9.88
N LEU A 67 12.81 -24.37 -9.20
CA LEU A 67 11.61 -25.15 -9.49
C LEU A 67 10.92 -24.61 -10.76
N PRO A 68 10.78 -25.42 -11.84
CA PRO A 68 9.96 -25.11 -12.99
C PRO A 68 8.53 -24.85 -12.55
N ARG A 69 8.02 -23.65 -12.86
CA ARG A 69 6.59 -23.37 -12.70
C ARG A 69 5.88 -24.04 -13.87
N SER A 70 4.93 -24.94 -13.59
CA SER A 70 3.91 -25.28 -14.58
C SER A 70 3.33 -23.95 -15.10
N ARG A 71 3.45 -23.71 -16.41
CA ARG A 71 3.17 -22.43 -17.05
C ARG A 71 1.85 -21.85 -16.54
N PHE A 72 1.87 -20.58 -16.12
CA PHE A 72 0.64 -19.79 -16.06
C PHE A 72 0.04 -19.79 -17.46
N ASN A 73 -1.01 -20.58 -17.70
CA ASN A 73 -1.78 -20.53 -18.93
C ASN A 73 -2.47 -19.16 -19.00
N LEU A 74 -1.79 -18.17 -19.58
CA LEU A 74 -2.46 -17.07 -20.25
C LEU A 74 -3.18 -17.70 -21.44
N GLY A 75 -4.51 -17.83 -21.31
CA GLY A 75 -5.34 -18.57 -22.25
C GLY A 75 -5.01 -18.27 -23.72
N SER A 76 -4.48 -19.28 -24.39
CA SER A 76 -4.54 -19.39 -25.85
C SER A 76 -5.99 -19.71 -26.21
N GLN A 77 -6.71 -18.76 -26.78
CA GLN A 77 -7.90 -19.10 -27.57
C GLN A 77 -7.44 -19.83 -28.84
N PRO A 78 -8.19 -20.84 -29.31
CA PRO A 78 -7.86 -21.55 -30.53
C PRO A 78 -8.10 -20.68 -31.75
N ASP A 79 -7.14 -20.72 -32.68
CA ASP A 79 -7.25 -20.20 -34.03
C ASP A 79 -8.38 -20.92 -34.79
N SER A 80 -9.43 -20.18 -35.16
CA SER A 80 -10.17 -20.43 -36.40
C SER A 80 -11.03 -19.21 -36.74
N ILE A 81 -10.60 -18.45 -37.74
CA ILE A 81 -11.35 -18.15 -38.98
C ILE A 81 -10.54 -17.09 -39.73
N SER A 82 -9.93 -17.55 -40.81
CA SER A 82 -9.31 -16.75 -41.86
C SER A 82 -10.32 -15.88 -42.61
N ASN A 83 -9.78 -14.81 -43.20
CA ASN A 83 -10.22 -14.15 -44.45
C ASN A 83 -11.44 -13.22 -44.35
N LYS A 84 -11.44 -11.97 -44.86
CA LYS A 84 -10.76 -11.41 -46.04
C LYS A 84 -10.96 -9.86 -46.08
N TRP A 85 -9.97 -9.18 -46.68
CA TRP A 85 -10.02 -7.88 -47.43
C TRP A 85 -9.95 -6.57 -46.63
N SER A 86 -9.24 -5.52 -47.04
CA SER A 86 -8.24 -5.29 -48.09
C SER A 86 -7.76 -3.83 -47.96
N ASN A 87 -6.45 -3.60 -48.14
CA ASN A 87 -5.78 -2.42 -48.70
C ASN A 87 -6.44 -1.02 -48.63
N LYS A 88 -5.73 -0.05 -48.03
CA LYS A 88 -5.18 1.12 -48.74
C LYS A 88 -4.34 2.04 -47.82
N GLN A 89 -3.09 2.23 -48.20
CA GLN A 89 -2.25 3.42 -48.03
C GLN A 89 -1.60 3.69 -49.41
N PRO A 90 -0.90 4.81 -49.70
CA PRO A 90 -0.65 6.04 -48.92
C PRO A 90 -0.80 7.35 -49.75
N ASN A 91 -0.62 8.53 -49.14
CA ASN A 91 -0.01 9.74 -49.76
C ASN A 91 0.38 10.71 -48.62
N LYS A 92 1.66 10.96 -48.32
CA LYS A 92 2.63 11.90 -48.94
C LYS A 92 2.20 13.38 -48.96
N GLY A 93 2.91 14.21 -48.20
CA GLY A 93 2.93 15.68 -48.25
C GLY A 93 4.01 16.29 -47.34
N LEU A 94 5.19 16.58 -47.91
CA LEU A 94 6.28 17.47 -47.42
C LEU A 94 5.79 18.95 -47.40
N SER A 95 6.41 20.00 -46.82
CA SER A 95 7.52 20.30 -45.88
C SER A 95 7.64 21.85 -45.75
N LYS A 96 8.40 22.32 -44.73
CA LYS A 96 9.05 23.65 -44.48
C LYS A 96 8.20 24.69 -43.73
N GLY A 97 8.63 25.39 -42.67
CA GLY A 97 9.87 25.59 -41.87
C GLY A 97 9.54 26.64 -40.77
N PRO A 98 10.48 27.35 -40.08
CA PRO A 98 11.92 27.15 -39.88
C PRO A 98 12.33 26.98 -38.39
N LYS A 99 13.62 26.68 -38.19
CA LYS A 99 14.35 26.50 -36.93
C LYS A 99 14.57 27.82 -36.18
N GLN A 100 14.57 27.76 -34.85
CA GLN A 100 15.37 28.64 -34.00
C GLN A 100 16.18 27.78 -33.01
N GLU A 101 17.50 27.94 -33.08
CA GLU A 101 18.48 27.49 -32.10
C GLU A 101 18.37 28.34 -30.83
N SER A 102 18.36 27.69 -29.67
CA SER A 102 18.93 28.28 -28.47
C SER A 102 19.66 27.22 -27.65
N THR A 103 20.91 27.54 -27.39
CA THR A 103 21.90 26.85 -26.57
C THR A 103 21.52 26.91 -25.10
N SER A 104 21.56 25.79 -24.38
CA SER A 104 21.95 25.76 -22.96
C SER A 104 22.30 24.34 -22.49
N GLN A 105 23.40 24.29 -21.74
CA GLN A 105 24.07 23.13 -21.15
C GLN A 105 23.26 22.45 -20.02
N PRO A 106 23.64 21.22 -19.59
CA PRO A 106 22.72 20.26 -18.99
C PRO A 106 22.50 20.52 -17.49
N GLN A 107 21.23 20.60 -17.08
CA GLN A 107 20.83 20.56 -15.68
C GLN A 107 20.42 19.12 -15.30
N ASN A 108 21.14 18.55 -14.35
CA ASN A 108 20.82 17.31 -13.64
C ASN A 108 19.36 17.30 -13.14
N PRO A 109 18.53 16.30 -13.47
CA PRO A 109 17.22 16.13 -12.87
C PRO A 109 17.22 14.95 -11.90
N GLU A 110 17.69 15.17 -10.66
CA GLU A 110 17.38 14.28 -9.55
C GLU A 110 16.80 15.09 -8.37
N LEU A 111 15.71 14.57 -7.80
CA LEU A 111 14.97 15.05 -6.61
C LEU A 111 14.04 16.29 -6.77
N SER A 112 12.85 16.11 -7.36
CA SER A 112 11.71 17.01 -7.06
C SER A 112 10.30 16.40 -7.16
N ALA A 113 10.16 15.07 -7.24
CA ALA A 113 8.85 14.42 -7.36
C ALA A 113 8.14 14.22 -5.99
N SER A 114 7.80 15.30 -5.27
CA SER A 114 6.71 15.23 -4.25
C SER A 114 6.02 16.55 -3.89
N GLN A 115 6.40 17.70 -4.47
CA GLN A 115 5.99 18.99 -3.89
C GLN A 115 4.63 19.54 -4.32
N ASN A 116 3.87 18.90 -5.22
CA ASN A 116 2.54 19.38 -5.64
C ASN A 116 1.45 18.32 -5.45
N ARG A 117 1.13 17.99 -4.19
CA ARG A 117 -0.05 17.19 -3.88
C ARG A 117 -0.94 17.88 -2.83
N THR A 118 -1.96 18.57 -3.30
CA THR A 118 -3.10 18.97 -2.49
C THR A 118 -4.08 17.82 -2.56
N GLU A 119 -4.10 16.96 -1.55
CA GLU A 119 -5.11 15.92 -1.41
C GLU A 119 -6.22 16.49 -0.52
N GLN A 120 -7.33 16.88 -1.13
CA GLN A 120 -8.56 17.13 -0.39
C GLN A 120 -9.30 15.80 -0.30
N HIS A 121 -9.78 15.44 0.89
CA HIS A 121 -10.67 14.30 1.11
C HIS A 121 -12.03 14.84 1.61
N GLN A 122 -13.12 14.49 0.91
CA GLN A 122 -14.47 14.81 1.37
C GLN A 122 -14.90 13.69 2.30
N TYR A 123 -14.45 13.78 3.53
CA TYR A 123 -15.16 13.18 4.63
C TYR A 123 -16.47 13.94 4.82
N GLN A 124 -17.56 13.42 4.24
CA GLN A 124 -18.82 13.47 4.98
C GLN A 124 -18.56 12.59 6.22
N PHE A 125 -18.76 13.15 7.43
CA PHE A 125 -18.45 12.59 8.77
C PHE A 125 -16.96 12.77 9.18
N ASN A 126 -16.55 13.59 10.14
CA ASN A 126 -17.16 13.99 11.41
C ASN A 126 -16.84 15.47 11.72
N ASP A 127 -17.86 16.26 12.01
CA ASP A 127 -17.69 17.43 12.87
C ASP A 127 -17.98 16.95 14.31
N PRO A 128 -16.99 16.93 15.22
CA PRO A 128 -17.25 16.61 16.61
C PRO A 128 -18.22 17.61 17.29
N ASP A 129 -18.49 18.76 16.67
CA ASP A 129 -19.44 19.77 17.14
C ASP A 129 -20.88 19.60 16.54
N SER A 130 -21.17 18.52 15.77
CA SER A 130 -22.50 18.32 15.15
C SER A 130 -23.46 17.49 16.04
N PRO A 131 -24.65 18.00 16.41
CA PRO A 131 -25.61 17.34 17.30
C PRO A 131 -26.35 16.12 16.70
N LEU A 132 -25.99 15.67 15.49
CA LEU A 132 -26.57 14.50 14.81
C LEU A 132 -25.68 13.26 14.99
N PHE A 133 -25.43 12.88 16.24
CA PHE A 133 -24.57 11.77 16.64
C PHE A 133 -25.31 10.41 16.74
N THR A 134 -26.52 10.27 16.16
CA THR A 134 -27.37 9.09 16.41
C THR A 134 -27.45 8.05 15.30
N HIS A 135 -26.79 8.25 14.15
CA HIS A 135 -26.54 7.17 13.20
C HIS A 135 -25.26 7.47 12.42
N ILE A 136 -24.12 6.95 12.87
CA ILE A 136 -22.83 7.16 12.20
C ILE A 136 -22.81 6.39 10.87
N PRO A 137 -22.94 7.05 9.70
CA PRO A 137 -22.96 6.37 8.43
C PRO A 137 -21.52 5.94 8.09
N GLY A 138 -21.29 4.64 7.89
CA GLY A 138 -19.93 4.09 7.71
C GLY A 138 -19.59 2.93 8.66
N CYS A 139 -20.26 2.89 9.81
CA CYS A 139 -19.98 1.91 10.87
C CYS A 139 -20.38 0.46 10.54
N ALA A 140 -21.40 0.27 9.71
CA ALA A 140 -21.81 -1.06 9.25
C ALA A 140 -21.33 -1.36 7.82
N THR A 141 -21.09 -0.34 6.99
CA THR A 141 -20.88 -0.50 5.54
C THR A 141 -19.49 -1.02 5.17
N SER A 142 -18.52 -0.83 6.06
CA SER A 142 -17.14 -1.26 5.87
C SER A 142 -16.83 -2.62 6.53
N THR A 143 -17.70 -3.14 7.38
CA THR A 143 -17.52 -4.44 8.05
C THR A 143 -18.30 -5.57 7.37
N MET A 144 -17.73 -6.77 7.38
CA MET A 144 -18.41 -7.98 6.91
C MET A 144 -19.46 -8.45 7.91
N THR A 145 -20.63 -8.86 7.40
CA THR A 145 -21.68 -9.52 8.18
C THR A 145 -21.26 -10.93 8.60
N GLU A 146 -21.92 -11.53 9.59
CA GLU A 146 -21.62 -12.89 10.04
C GLU A 146 -21.76 -13.94 8.92
N ALA A 147 -22.75 -13.78 8.05
CA ALA A 147 -22.95 -14.64 6.89
C ALA A 147 -21.76 -14.56 5.92
N GLU A 148 -21.29 -13.33 5.64
CA GLU A 148 -20.13 -13.11 4.77
C GLU A 148 -18.84 -13.65 5.38
N GLN A 149 -18.67 -13.50 6.69
CA GLN A 149 -17.54 -14.09 7.41
C GLN A 149 -17.56 -15.62 7.35
N THR A 150 -18.73 -16.24 7.46
CA THR A 150 -18.90 -17.70 7.34
C THR A 150 -18.57 -18.17 5.93
N GLN A 151 -19.12 -17.50 4.92
CA GLN A 151 -18.83 -17.81 3.51
C GLN A 151 -17.34 -17.65 3.19
N ARG A 152 -16.70 -16.60 3.72
CA ARG A 152 -15.25 -16.38 3.59
C ARG A 152 -14.43 -17.52 4.22
N LYS A 153 -14.82 -18.00 5.41
CA LYS A 153 -14.16 -19.13 6.08
C LYS A 153 -14.29 -20.43 5.27
N GLN A 154 -15.43 -20.63 4.62
CA GLN A 154 -15.66 -21.79 3.73
C GLN A 154 -14.82 -21.69 2.45
N ASN A 155 -14.69 -20.50 1.87
CA ASN A 155 -13.99 -20.25 0.60
C ASN A 155 -12.46 -20.00 0.76
N ARG A 156 -11.85 -20.46 1.86
CA ARG A 156 -10.41 -20.25 2.08
C ARG A 156 -9.60 -20.93 0.98
N LYS A 157 -8.73 -20.17 0.33
CA LYS A 157 -7.80 -20.69 -0.68
C LYS A 157 -6.86 -21.70 -0.03
N ARG A 158 -6.84 -22.89 -0.60
CA ARG A 158 -5.96 -24.00 -0.22
C ARG A 158 -4.80 -24.06 -1.20
N ILE A 159 -3.61 -24.37 -0.70
CA ILE A 159 -2.45 -24.66 -1.54
C ILE A 159 -2.26 -26.18 -1.54
N TYR A 160 -2.18 -26.75 -2.73
CA TYR A 160 -1.93 -28.16 -2.93
C TYR A 160 -0.51 -28.35 -3.47
N SER A 161 0.13 -29.48 -3.12
CA SER A 161 1.46 -29.83 -3.62
C SER A 161 1.53 -31.28 -4.05
N TRP A 162 2.22 -31.56 -5.16
CA TRP A 162 2.53 -32.92 -5.59
C TRP A 162 3.99 -33.02 -6.02
N THR A 163 4.50 -34.23 -6.03
CA THR A 163 5.81 -34.55 -6.60
C THR A 163 5.58 -35.32 -7.88
N ASP A 164 6.15 -34.87 -8.99
CA ASP A 164 6.03 -35.57 -10.27
C ASP A 164 6.97 -36.79 -10.36
N GLU A 165 6.91 -37.51 -11.48
CA GLU A 165 7.71 -38.71 -11.77
C GLU A 165 9.22 -38.44 -11.76
N ASN A 166 9.63 -37.18 -11.94
CA ASN A 166 11.04 -36.77 -11.91
C ASN A 166 11.50 -36.35 -10.50
N GLY A 167 10.65 -36.54 -9.47
CA GLY A 167 10.94 -36.14 -8.10
C GLY A 167 10.79 -34.63 -7.84
N GLN A 168 10.17 -33.88 -8.75
CA GLN A 168 10.04 -32.43 -8.64
C GLN A 168 8.73 -32.04 -7.96
N THR A 169 8.81 -31.15 -6.95
CA THR A 169 7.63 -30.68 -6.21
C THR A 169 7.00 -29.46 -6.86
N HIS A 170 5.70 -29.55 -7.13
CA HIS A 170 4.87 -28.50 -7.71
C HIS A 170 3.83 -28.00 -6.70
N PHE A 171 3.30 -26.78 -6.93
CA PHE A 171 2.28 -26.16 -6.08
C PHE A 171 1.17 -25.52 -6.91
N THR A 172 -0.08 -25.65 -6.47
CA THR A 172 -1.25 -25.01 -7.12
C THR A 172 -2.25 -24.49 -6.08
N ASP A 173 -2.93 -23.40 -6.40
CA ASP A 173 -4.10 -22.89 -5.67
C ASP A 173 -5.42 -23.11 -6.42
N ASP A 174 -5.37 -23.89 -7.51
CA ASP A 174 -6.53 -24.34 -8.30
C ASP A 174 -6.95 -25.74 -7.84
N ASP A 175 -8.13 -25.81 -7.22
CA ASP A 175 -8.75 -27.04 -6.73
C ASP A 175 -9.19 -27.98 -7.86
N ARG A 176 -9.26 -27.52 -9.11
CA ARG A 176 -9.58 -28.38 -10.27
C ARG A 176 -8.39 -29.25 -10.69
N VAL A 177 -7.17 -28.80 -10.38
CA VAL A 177 -5.93 -29.57 -10.64
C VAL A 177 -5.77 -30.71 -9.62
N TYR A 178 -6.44 -30.61 -8.45
CA TYR A 178 -6.47 -31.64 -7.39
C TYR A 178 -6.79 -33.05 -7.90
N ALA A 179 -7.72 -33.16 -8.87
CA ALA A 179 -8.22 -34.45 -9.34
C ALA A 179 -7.21 -35.26 -10.18
N GLN A 180 -6.10 -34.67 -10.63
CA GLN A 180 -5.28 -35.26 -11.70
C GLN A 180 -3.92 -35.83 -11.24
N HIS A 181 -3.41 -35.52 -10.05
CA HIS A 181 -2.01 -35.80 -9.71
C HIS A 181 -1.74 -36.37 -8.29
N ASN A 182 -2.69 -37.08 -7.66
CA ASN A 182 -2.52 -37.62 -6.29
C ASN A 182 -1.93 -36.57 -5.31
N ILE A 183 -2.50 -35.37 -5.34
CA ILE A 183 -1.91 -34.18 -4.73
C ILE A 183 -2.16 -34.17 -3.22
N ALA A 184 -1.11 -33.92 -2.43
CA ALA A 184 -1.25 -33.69 -1.01
C ALA A 184 -1.69 -32.23 -0.76
N LEU A 185 -2.74 -32.05 0.06
CA LEU A 185 -3.05 -30.73 0.60
C LEU A 185 -1.86 -30.29 1.46
N THR A 186 -1.27 -29.14 1.14
CA THR A 186 -0.21 -28.61 2.00
C THR A 186 -0.81 -28.24 3.35
N GLN A 187 -0.01 -28.30 4.42
CA GLN A 187 -0.42 -27.75 5.72
C GLN A 187 -0.58 -26.22 5.70
N TYR A 188 -0.28 -25.56 4.58
CA TYR A 188 -0.42 -24.12 4.45
C TYR A 188 -1.89 -23.72 4.40
N GLN A 189 -2.30 -22.97 5.42
CA GLN A 189 -3.52 -22.18 5.40
C GLN A 189 -3.15 -20.71 5.23
N GLU A 190 -3.80 -20.03 4.27
CA GLU A 190 -3.60 -18.59 4.12
C GLU A 190 -3.95 -17.89 5.45
N PRO A 191 -3.09 -16.98 5.96
CA PRO A 191 -3.37 -16.24 7.19
C PRO A 191 -4.74 -15.56 7.13
N GLU A 192 -5.48 -15.62 8.23
CA GLU A 192 -6.73 -14.86 8.33
C GLU A 192 -6.40 -13.38 8.51
N TYR A 193 -6.57 -12.61 7.43
CA TYR A 193 -6.48 -11.15 7.48
C TYR A 193 -7.76 -10.58 8.06
N SER A 194 -7.66 -9.39 8.66
CA SER A 194 -8.83 -8.65 9.15
C SER A 194 -9.54 -7.89 8.02
N PHE A 195 -9.40 -8.31 6.75
CA PHE A 195 -10.06 -7.68 5.61
C PHE A 195 -10.26 -8.62 4.41
N GLU A 196 -11.13 -8.19 3.50
CA GLU A 196 -11.31 -8.68 2.14
C GLU A 196 -11.10 -7.52 1.17
N LEU A 197 -10.37 -7.73 0.08
CA LEU A 197 -10.03 -6.68 -0.88
C LEU A 197 -10.61 -6.97 -2.26
N GLU A 198 -11.42 -6.06 -2.74
CA GLU A 198 -11.91 -6.00 -4.10
C GLU A 198 -11.19 -4.85 -4.85
N VAL A 199 -10.61 -5.17 -6.00
CA VAL A 199 -9.91 -4.20 -6.85
C VAL A 199 -10.58 -4.18 -8.23
N ASN A 200 -11.23 -3.06 -8.52
CA ASN A 200 -11.98 -2.80 -9.73
C ASN A 200 -11.28 -1.73 -10.59
N SER A 201 -11.68 -1.61 -11.86
CA SER A 201 -11.23 -0.52 -12.73
C SER A 201 -12.37 0.09 -13.54
N THR A 202 -12.22 1.39 -13.86
CA THR A 202 -13.10 2.09 -14.79
C THR A 202 -12.29 2.88 -15.80
N GLY A 203 -12.84 3.08 -17.00
CA GLY A 203 -12.16 3.78 -18.09
C GLY A 203 -10.96 3.03 -18.68
N GLY A 204 -10.83 1.73 -18.41
CA GLY A 204 -9.76 0.87 -18.92
C GLY A 204 -9.53 -0.37 -18.06
N LYS A 205 -8.64 -1.26 -18.53
CA LYS A 205 -8.17 -2.43 -17.76
C LYS A 205 -7.16 -1.99 -16.69
N LEU A 206 -7.07 -2.76 -15.60
CA LEU A 206 -6.01 -2.61 -14.60
C LEU A 206 -4.63 -2.78 -15.26
N PRO A 207 -3.60 -2.03 -14.83
CA PRO A 207 -2.23 -2.32 -15.21
C PRO A 207 -1.83 -3.74 -14.79
N LEU A 208 -0.89 -4.34 -15.53
CA LEU A 208 -0.34 -5.64 -15.17
C LEU A 208 0.20 -5.60 -13.73
N PHE A 209 -0.13 -6.63 -12.95
CA PHE A 209 0.30 -6.83 -11.56
C PHE A 209 -0.13 -5.76 -10.56
N TYR A 210 -0.88 -4.74 -10.97
CA TYR A 210 -1.32 -3.67 -10.06
C TYR A 210 -2.15 -4.24 -8.91
N LYS A 211 -3.09 -5.15 -9.22
CA LYS A 211 -3.91 -5.83 -8.20
C LYS A 211 -3.04 -6.57 -7.19
N ASP A 212 -2.04 -7.32 -7.67
CA ASP A 212 -1.15 -8.11 -6.80
C ASP A 212 -0.29 -7.21 -5.91
N LYS A 213 0.30 -6.14 -6.47
CA LYS A 213 1.12 -5.18 -5.72
C LYS A 213 0.30 -4.50 -4.62
N VAL A 214 -0.88 -3.98 -4.96
CA VAL A 214 -1.77 -3.33 -3.98
C VAL A 214 -2.26 -4.33 -2.94
N THR A 215 -2.62 -5.55 -3.35
CA THR A 215 -3.04 -6.62 -2.43
C THR A 215 -1.92 -6.96 -1.44
N ALA A 216 -0.68 -7.12 -1.90
CA ALA A 216 0.46 -7.42 -1.03
C ALA A 216 0.71 -6.31 0.00
N ALA A 217 0.64 -5.05 -0.43
CA ALA A 217 0.79 -3.90 0.46
C ALA A 217 -0.32 -3.87 1.52
N ILE A 218 -1.59 -4.00 1.13
CA ILE A 218 -2.73 -3.96 2.07
C ILE A 218 -2.70 -5.16 3.03
N LYS A 219 -2.31 -6.35 2.56
CA LYS A 219 -2.08 -7.53 3.44
C LYS A 219 -1.04 -7.23 4.50
N LYS A 220 0.10 -6.67 4.11
CA LYS A 220 1.14 -6.29 5.07
C LYS A 220 0.69 -5.18 6.02
N VAL A 221 -0.08 -4.18 5.55
CA VAL A 221 -0.68 -3.17 6.43
C VAL A 221 -1.58 -3.82 7.48
N SER A 222 -2.42 -4.78 7.08
CA SER A 222 -3.25 -5.56 8.03
C SER A 222 -2.42 -6.39 9.00
N ASP A 223 -1.33 -7.03 8.54
CA ASP A 223 -0.40 -7.76 9.41
C ASP A 223 0.24 -6.84 10.45
N ILE A 224 0.66 -5.64 10.03
CA ILE A 224 1.21 -4.62 10.93
C ILE A 224 0.14 -4.21 11.93
N TYR A 225 -1.09 -3.88 11.50
CA TYR A 225 -2.20 -3.59 12.42
C TYR A 225 -2.41 -4.70 13.44
N LYS A 226 -2.46 -5.95 12.99
CA LYS A 226 -2.66 -7.12 13.87
C LYS A 226 -1.62 -7.21 14.98
N SER A 227 -0.39 -6.74 14.76
CA SER A 227 0.65 -6.70 15.81
C SER A 227 0.41 -5.66 16.92
N TYR A 228 -0.53 -4.72 16.72
CA TYR A 228 -0.89 -3.67 17.68
C TYR A 228 -2.34 -3.75 18.17
N LEU A 229 -3.20 -4.54 17.52
CA LEU A 229 -4.60 -4.69 17.88
C LEU A 229 -4.82 -5.82 18.89
N PRO A 230 -5.86 -5.73 19.75
CA PRO A 230 -6.28 -6.86 20.57
C PRO A 230 -6.76 -8.04 19.71
N GLU A 231 -6.67 -9.28 20.23
CA GLU A 231 -7.06 -10.50 19.51
C GLU A 231 -8.56 -10.60 19.22
N SER A 232 -9.40 -9.92 20.02
CA SER A 232 -10.87 -9.93 19.92
C SER A 232 -11.43 -8.56 19.57
N GLY A 233 -12.64 -8.52 18.98
CA GLY A 233 -13.41 -7.28 18.79
C GLY A 233 -13.22 -6.58 17.45
N VAL A 234 -12.61 -7.24 16.46
CA VAL A 234 -12.32 -6.66 15.15
C VAL A 234 -13.00 -7.48 14.05
N ALA A 235 -14.16 -7.02 13.57
CA ALA A 235 -14.80 -7.62 12.41
C ALA A 235 -13.95 -7.40 11.15
N PRO A 236 -13.88 -8.38 10.21
CA PRO A 236 -13.17 -8.19 8.95
C PRO A 236 -13.73 -7.01 8.14
N VAL A 237 -12.83 -6.23 7.54
CA VAL A 237 -13.15 -5.02 6.76
C VAL A 237 -13.26 -5.36 5.27
N LYS A 238 -14.29 -4.86 4.59
CA LYS A 238 -14.36 -4.90 3.12
C LYS A 238 -13.66 -3.68 2.54
N VAL A 239 -12.61 -3.87 1.78
CA VAL A 239 -11.89 -2.83 1.06
C VAL A 239 -12.32 -2.86 -0.40
N ASN A 240 -13.17 -1.92 -0.82
CA ASN A 240 -13.55 -1.76 -2.23
C ASN A 240 -12.79 -0.61 -2.86
N LEU A 241 -11.82 -0.96 -3.70
CA LEU A 241 -10.94 -0.02 -4.38
C LEU A 241 -11.22 -0.01 -5.88
N THR A 242 -11.47 1.16 -6.43
CA THR A 242 -11.66 1.38 -7.87
C THR A 242 -10.55 2.25 -8.45
N LEU A 243 -9.80 1.71 -9.41
CA LEU A 243 -8.82 2.47 -10.18
C LEU A 243 -9.46 3.10 -11.43
N ALA A 244 -9.57 4.43 -11.45
CA ALA A 244 -9.99 5.19 -12.61
C ALA A 244 -8.81 5.45 -13.55
N LYS A 245 -8.82 4.79 -14.72
CA LYS A 245 -7.73 4.82 -15.71
C LYS A 245 -7.66 6.10 -16.53
N SER A 246 -8.72 6.90 -16.52
CA SER A 246 -8.76 8.20 -17.21
C SER A 246 -9.29 9.29 -16.30
N LYS A 247 -8.82 10.53 -16.50
CA LYS A 247 -9.27 11.70 -15.74
C LYS A 247 -10.79 11.90 -15.86
N SER A 248 -11.38 11.61 -17.01
CA SER A 248 -12.82 11.71 -17.22
C SER A 248 -13.60 10.69 -16.39
N SER A 249 -13.15 9.43 -16.32
CA SER A 249 -13.77 8.41 -15.47
C SER A 249 -13.67 8.74 -13.98
N TYR A 250 -12.53 9.28 -13.55
CA TYR A 250 -12.32 9.76 -12.19
C TYR A 250 -13.26 10.92 -11.85
N ASN A 251 -13.31 11.95 -12.70
CA ASN A 251 -14.15 13.12 -12.47
C ASN A 251 -15.65 12.76 -12.42
N ARG A 252 -16.11 11.77 -13.21
CA ARG A 252 -17.50 11.27 -13.12
C ARG A 252 -17.79 10.63 -11.76
N LEU A 253 -16.88 9.79 -11.26
CA LEU A 253 -17.02 9.18 -9.92
C LEU A 253 -16.98 10.24 -8.82
N GLN A 254 -16.05 11.21 -8.91
CA GLN A 254 -15.95 12.31 -7.97
C GLN A 254 -17.22 13.16 -7.97
N ALA A 255 -17.72 13.57 -9.13
CA ALA A 255 -18.97 14.34 -9.22
C ALA A 255 -20.18 13.57 -8.65
N LYS A 256 -20.21 12.24 -8.81
CA LYS A 256 -21.31 11.41 -8.31
C LYS A 256 -21.27 11.19 -6.80
N TYR A 257 -20.09 10.90 -6.25
CA TYR A 257 -19.97 10.43 -4.85
C TYR A 257 -19.30 11.43 -3.91
N ALA A 258 -18.52 12.39 -4.43
CA ALA A 258 -17.79 13.39 -3.65
C ALA A 258 -17.82 14.79 -4.34
N PRO A 259 -19.00 15.38 -4.64
CA PRO A 259 -19.11 16.59 -5.46
C PRO A 259 -18.52 17.86 -4.82
N LYS A 260 -18.34 17.89 -3.49
CA LYS A 260 -17.76 19.03 -2.76
C LYS A 260 -16.25 18.88 -2.57
N LEU A 261 -15.67 17.80 -3.11
CA LEU A 261 -14.26 17.55 -3.08
C LEU A 261 -13.56 18.39 -4.15
N GLY A 262 -12.53 19.14 -3.78
CA GLY A 262 -11.69 19.80 -4.77
C GLY A 262 -10.75 18.82 -5.48
N PRO A 263 -9.72 19.33 -6.17
CA PRO A 263 -8.78 18.47 -6.88
C PRO A 263 -8.07 17.50 -5.91
N SER A 264 -8.11 16.20 -6.21
CA SER A 264 -7.35 15.16 -5.49
C SER A 264 -6.92 14.05 -6.45
N GLN A 265 -6.05 13.15 -5.99
CA GLN A 265 -5.65 11.94 -6.73
C GLN A 265 -6.38 10.68 -6.28
N GLY A 266 -7.04 10.73 -5.13
CA GLY A 266 -7.94 9.71 -4.63
C GLY A 266 -9.00 10.32 -3.73
N PHE A 267 -10.00 9.50 -3.41
CA PHE A 267 -10.92 9.77 -2.31
C PHE A 267 -11.57 8.48 -1.81
N TYR A 268 -11.93 8.49 -0.54
CA TYR A 268 -12.74 7.46 0.10
C TYR A 268 -14.08 8.04 0.55
N VAL A 269 -15.17 7.32 0.28
CA VAL A 269 -16.52 7.66 0.75
C VAL A 269 -17.05 6.57 1.66
N ALA A 270 -17.10 6.84 2.96
CA ALA A 270 -17.44 5.86 3.99
C ALA A 270 -18.86 5.28 3.84
N ARG A 271 -19.84 6.11 3.47
CA ARG A 271 -21.24 5.68 3.31
C ARG A 271 -21.41 4.63 2.21
N GLN A 272 -20.63 4.71 1.14
CA GLN A 272 -20.65 3.73 0.05
C GLN A 272 -19.56 2.66 0.21
N ASN A 273 -18.72 2.78 1.23
CA ASN A 273 -17.50 2.02 1.40
C ASN A 273 -16.71 1.93 0.07
N MET A 274 -16.40 3.08 -0.53
CA MET A 274 -15.81 3.15 -1.87
C MET A 274 -14.57 4.04 -1.86
N ALA A 275 -13.41 3.44 -2.16
CA ALA A 275 -12.18 4.14 -2.46
C ALA A 275 -11.99 4.26 -3.98
N VAL A 276 -11.68 5.45 -4.47
CA VAL A 276 -11.45 5.73 -5.89
C VAL A 276 -10.10 6.39 -6.06
N VAL A 277 -9.29 5.90 -7.00
CA VAL A 277 -7.96 6.45 -7.30
C VAL A 277 -7.85 6.81 -8.76
N HIS A 278 -7.33 8.00 -9.05
CA HIS A 278 -6.95 8.41 -10.40
C HIS A 278 -5.57 7.83 -10.76
N HIS A 279 -5.49 7.08 -11.85
CA HIS A 279 -4.23 6.55 -12.38
C HIS A 279 -3.50 7.60 -13.22
N LYS A 280 -2.45 8.24 -12.68
CA LYS A 280 -1.50 9.04 -13.47
C LYS A 280 -0.31 8.22 -13.92
N ASN A 281 0.22 7.39 -13.02
CA ASN A 281 1.27 6.41 -13.27
C ASN A 281 1.20 5.32 -12.20
N ASP A 282 1.89 4.21 -12.42
CA ASP A 282 1.78 3.02 -11.55
C ASP A 282 2.27 3.27 -10.12
N LYS A 283 3.37 4.01 -9.94
CA LYS A 283 3.90 4.36 -8.61
C LYS A 283 2.91 5.21 -7.82
N GLN A 284 2.45 6.31 -8.41
CA GLN A 284 1.47 7.20 -7.77
C GLN A 284 0.17 6.47 -7.48
N ALA A 285 -0.35 5.70 -8.43
CA ALA A 285 -1.58 4.95 -8.25
C ALA A 285 -1.44 3.94 -7.11
N HIS A 286 -0.34 3.21 -7.03
CA HIS A 286 -0.07 2.30 -5.92
C HIS A 286 -0.08 3.00 -4.56
N GLN A 287 0.71 4.06 -4.39
CA GLN A 287 0.78 4.82 -3.13
C GLN A 287 -0.60 5.35 -2.72
N THR A 288 -1.32 5.97 -3.65
CA THR A 288 -2.66 6.53 -3.40
C THR A 288 -3.66 5.42 -3.09
N SER A 289 -3.52 4.23 -3.69
CA SER A 289 -4.38 3.08 -3.39
C SER A 289 -4.18 2.56 -1.99
N VAL A 290 -2.93 2.51 -1.53
CA VAL A 290 -2.62 2.14 -0.14
C VAL A 290 -3.15 3.21 0.81
N HIS A 291 -2.98 4.50 0.49
CA HIS A 291 -3.54 5.61 1.26
C HIS A 291 -5.06 5.48 1.46
N GLU A 292 -5.82 5.38 0.37
CA GLU A 292 -7.28 5.27 0.44
C GLU A 292 -7.73 3.94 1.08
N ALA A 293 -7.00 2.84 0.86
CA ALA A 293 -7.30 1.57 1.51
C ALA A 293 -7.09 1.64 3.03
N VAL A 294 -6.11 2.40 3.52
CA VAL A 294 -5.91 2.62 4.95
C VAL A 294 -7.07 3.40 5.55
N HIS A 295 -7.65 4.36 4.83
CA HIS A 295 -8.88 5.01 5.29
C HIS A 295 -10.05 4.03 5.41
N VAL A 296 -10.20 3.11 4.44
CA VAL A 296 -11.23 2.05 4.51
C VAL A 296 -10.98 1.14 5.72
N LEU A 297 -9.73 0.69 5.91
CA LEU A 297 -9.33 -0.12 7.07
C LEU A 297 -9.65 0.63 8.38
N ASN A 298 -9.27 1.89 8.51
CA ASN A 298 -9.54 2.69 9.69
C ASN A 298 -11.04 2.81 9.97
N ALA A 299 -11.85 3.06 8.94
CA ALA A 299 -13.31 3.14 9.07
C ALA A 299 -13.92 1.80 9.53
N GLY A 300 -13.44 0.67 9.00
CA GLY A 300 -13.92 -0.65 9.40
C GLY A 300 -13.49 -1.06 10.81
N LEU A 301 -12.21 -0.85 11.13
CA LEU A 301 -11.60 -1.24 12.41
C LEU A 301 -12.06 -0.36 13.58
N PHE A 302 -12.16 0.96 13.35
CA PHE A 302 -12.30 1.95 14.42
C PHE A 302 -13.57 2.80 14.31
N GLY A 303 -14.25 2.77 13.16
CA GLY A 303 -15.34 3.72 12.89
C GLY A 303 -14.80 5.15 12.71
N PRO A 304 -15.55 6.17 13.14
CA PRO A 304 -15.08 7.55 13.20
C PRO A 304 -13.77 7.70 13.96
N THR A 305 -12.78 8.31 13.34
CA THR A 305 -11.50 8.63 13.99
C THR A 305 -11.15 10.11 13.83
N PRO A 306 -10.33 10.69 14.72
CA PRO A 306 -9.81 12.03 14.53
C PRO A 306 -8.99 12.14 13.24
N ARG A 307 -9.10 13.29 12.57
CA ARG A 307 -8.47 13.48 11.26
C ARG A 307 -6.95 13.32 11.29
N TRP A 308 -6.27 13.83 12.32
CA TRP A 308 -4.81 13.66 12.45
C TRP A 308 -4.40 12.18 12.47
N PHE A 309 -5.21 11.32 13.08
CA PHE A 309 -4.92 9.89 13.14
C PHE A 309 -5.20 9.25 11.78
N ASN A 310 -6.36 9.52 11.21
CA ASN A 310 -6.78 8.91 9.95
C ASN A 310 -5.82 9.24 8.79
N GLU A 311 -5.49 10.52 8.63
CA GLU A 311 -4.54 11.01 7.61
C GLU A 311 -3.11 10.58 7.95
N GLY A 312 -2.71 10.64 9.23
CA GLY A 312 -1.37 10.24 9.66
C GLY A 312 -1.05 8.77 9.42
N MET A 313 -2.02 7.88 9.64
CA MET A 313 -1.89 6.45 9.34
C MET A 313 -1.85 6.18 7.84
N ALA A 314 -2.69 6.88 7.06
CA ALA A 314 -2.70 6.75 5.60
C ALA A 314 -1.37 7.22 4.98
N GLU A 315 -0.87 8.38 5.40
CA GLU A 315 0.44 8.94 5.03
C GLU A 315 1.62 8.06 5.45
N TYR A 316 1.53 7.41 6.62
CA TYR A 316 2.55 6.48 7.08
C TYR A 316 2.64 5.25 6.16
N PHE A 317 1.49 4.64 5.85
CA PHE A 317 1.45 3.41 5.06
C PHE A 317 1.52 3.61 3.55
N GLU A 318 1.15 4.76 2.98
CA GLU A 318 1.20 4.99 1.52
C GLU A 318 2.61 4.82 0.93
N SER A 319 3.63 4.98 1.76
CA SER A 319 5.04 4.86 1.39
C SER A 319 5.58 3.44 1.54
N ILE A 320 4.73 2.46 1.86
CA ILE A 320 5.15 1.07 2.03
C ILE A 320 5.81 0.52 0.75
N GLU A 321 7.01 0.01 0.92
CA GLU A 321 7.81 -0.61 -0.13
C GLU A 321 7.92 -2.10 0.16
N MET A 322 7.43 -2.92 -0.77
CA MET A 322 7.45 -4.37 -0.65
C MET A 322 8.69 -4.94 -1.34
N SER A 323 9.45 -5.78 -0.62
CA SER A 323 10.51 -6.63 -1.18
C SER A 323 10.32 -8.06 -0.68
N GLY A 324 9.57 -8.85 -1.45
CA GLY A 324 9.05 -10.14 -0.99
C GLY A 324 8.12 -9.98 0.22
N PHE A 325 8.48 -10.57 1.36
CA PHE A 325 7.74 -10.43 2.63
C PHE A 325 8.13 -9.23 3.43
N VAL A 326 9.33 -8.73 3.17
CA VAL A 326 9.87 -7.62 3.93
C VAL A 326 9.17 -6.38 3.42
N ALA A 327 8.64 -5.60 4.34
CA ALA A 327 8.13 -4.28 4.02
C ALA A 327 8.96 -3.22 4.69
N LYS A 328 9.25 -2.16 3.94
CA LYS A 328 9.92 -0.97 4.43
C LYS A 328 8.95 0.20 4.39
N ILE A 329 8.98 1.02 5.42
CA ILE A 329 8.30 2.31 5.43
C ILE A 329 9.40 3.36 5.60
N PRO A 330 9.77 4.06 4.52
CA PRO A 330 10.87 5.02 4.53
C PRO A 330 10.52 6.25 5.38
N ALA A 331 11.52 6.78 6.08
CA ALA A 331 11.37 8.04 6.79
C ALA A 331 11.39 9.24 5.81
N ARG A 332 10.67 10.32 6.17
CA ARG A 332 10.74 11.61 5.46
C ARG A 332 11.62 12.60 6.23
N ASP A 333 12.19 13.59 5.55
CA ASP A 333 12.93 14.68 6.19
C ASP A 333 11.97 15.72 6.79
N TRP A 334 11.27 15.36 7.88
CA TRP A 334 10.27 16.23 8.51
C TRP A 334 10.86 17.53 9.03
N LYS A 335 12.15 17.55 9.43
CA LYS A 335 12.81 18.80 9.83
C LYS A 335 12.79 19.82 8.69
N ARG A 336 13.04 19.37 7.46
CA ARG A 336 12.95 20.21 6.27
C ARG A 336 11.50 20.52 5.92
N THR A 337 10.63 19.52 5.87
CA THR A 337 9.22 19.68 5.48
C THR A 337 8.43 20.61 6.42
N LEU A 338 8.76 20.60 7.71
CA LEU A 338 8.09 21.39 8.75
C LEU A 338 8.90 22.62 9.18
N ALA A 339 9.94 23.00 8.42
CA ALA A 339 10.74 24.18 8.71
C ALA A 339 9.84 25.45 8.75
N GLY A 340 10.03 26.27 9.78
CA GLY A 340 9.24 27.50 9.99
C GLY A 340 7.78 27.26 10.40
N LYS A 341 7.35 26.02 10.65
CA LYS A 341 5.99 25.71 11.12
C LYS A 341 5.96 25.58 12.65
N LYS A 342 4.91 26.11 13.26
CA LYS A 342 4.66 25.93 14.70
C LYS A 342 4.12 24.52 14.95
N LEU A 343 4.94 23.67 15.55
CA LEU A 343 4.57 22.31 15.93
C LEU A 343 3.86 22.35 17.28
N SER A 344 2.72 21.68 17.40
CA SER A 344 2.03 21.51 18.67
C SER A 344 1.13 20.28 18.63
N VAL A 345 1.37 19.34 19.54
CA VAL A 345 0.51 18.15 19.67
C VAL A 345 -0.90 18.59 20.03
N ASN A 346 -1.06 19.50 20.99
CA ASN A 346 -2.39 20.02 21.36
C ASN A 346 -3.10 20.70 20.18
N ALA A 347 -2.40 21.53 19.40
CA ALA A 347 -3.02 22.18 18.24
C ALA A 347 -3.40 21.17 17.16
N LEU A 348 -2.58 20.14 16.93
CA LEU A 348 -2.87 19.06 15.99
C LEU A 348 -4.10 18.24 16.40
N LEU A 349 -4.16 17.83 17.67
CA LEU A 349 -5.26 17.04 18.21
C LEU A 349 -6.59 17.80 18.26
N SER A 350 -6.54 19.13 18.38
CA SER A 350 -7.72 20.01 18.47
C SER A 350 -8.02 20.77 17.17
N ALA A 351 -7.33 20.47 16.07
CA ALA A 351 -7.52 21.17 14.79
C ALA A 351 -8.93 20.92 14.21
N LYS A 352 -9.70 22.00 14.02
CA LYS A 352 -11.07 21.95 13.48
C LYS A 352 -11.09 21.76 11.96
N ARG A 353 -12.26 21.38 11.42
CA ARG A 353 -12.49 21.15 9.99
C ARG A 353 -12.02 22.30 9.11
N GLN A 354 -12.28 23.54 9.51
CA GLN A 354 -11.92 24.75 8.77
C GLN A 354 -10.40 24.87 8.63
N THR A 355 -9.63 24.53 9.67
CA THR A 355 -8.17 24.54 9.63
C THR A 355 -7.63 23.50 8.65
N TRP A 356 -8.25 22.32 8.61
CA TRP A 356 -7.91 21.25 7.66
C TRP A 356 -8.36 21.53 6.21
N ALA A 357 -9.34 22.41 6.01
CA ALA A 357 -9.78 22.85 4.70
C ALA A 357 -9.06 24.12 4.21
N GLY A 358 -8.22 24.71 5.07
CA GLY A 358 -7.52 25.97 4.81
C GLY A 358 -6.04 25.81 4.47
N SER A 359 -5.30 26.92 4.53
CA SER A 359 -3.88 27.01 4.17
C SER A 359 -2.93 26.16 5.03
N GLN A 360 -3.39 25.67 6.19
CA GLN A 360 -2.60 24.84 7.09
C GLN A 360 -2.67 23.34 6.75
N GLN A 361 -3.52 22.92 5.80
CA GLN A 361 -3.76 21.53 5.47
C GLN A 361 -2.46 20.74 5.26
N THR A 362 -1.59 21.16 4.33
CA THR A 362 -0.33 20.44 4.04
C THR A 362 0.56 20.29 5.28
N SER A 363 0.58 21.30 6.16
CA SER A 363 1.33 21.21 7.41
C SER A 363 0.70 20.23 8.40
N LEU A 364 -0.62 20.18 8.50
CA LEU A 364 -1.33 19.24 9.37
C LEU A 364 -1.15 17.78 8.93
N TYR A 365 -1.14 17.51 7.61
CA TYR A 365 -0.80 16.19 7.06
C TYR A 365 0.63 15.80 7.43
N ALA A 366 1.60 16.67 7.17
CA ALA A 366 3.01 16.40 7.50
C ALA A 366 3.24 16.21 9.01
N GLN A 367 2.56 16.99 9.87
CA GLN A 367 2.61 16.84 11.32
C GLN A 367 2.00 15.50 11.75
N SER A 368 0.82 15.16 11.23
CA SER A 368 0.13 13.89 11.49
C SER A 368 0.97 12.67 11.14
N HIS A 369 1.55 12.67 9.94
CA HIS A 369 2.46 11.63 9.48
C HIS A 369 3.65 11.51 10.43
N SER A 370 4.34 12.62 10.74
CA SER A 370 5.51 12.58 11.61
C SER A 370 5.19 12.10 13.03
N LEU A 371 4.00 12.42 13.56
CA LEU A 371 3.57 11.98 14.89
C LEU A 371 3.29 10.47 14.91
N ILE A 372 2.56 9.95 13.91
CA ILE A 372 2.34 8.50 13.77
C ILE A 372 3.67 7.77 13.62
N HIS A 373 4.56 8.26 12.76
CA HIS A 373 5.85 7.64 12.57
C HIS A 373 6.68 7.65 13.86
N PHE A 374 6.69 8.76 14.62
CA PHE A 374 7.35 8.84 15.92
C PHE A 374 6.80 7.81 16.91
N LEU A 375 5.47 7.71 17.02
CA LEU A 375 4.81 6.72 17.88
C LEU A 375 5.18 5.29 17.46
N MET A 376 5.38 5.03 16.18
CA MET A 376 5.82 3.72 15.68
C MET A 376 7.33 3.45 15.88
N SER A 377 8.14 4.46 16.23
CA SER A 377 9.60 4.33 16.31
C SER A 377 10.14 3.90 17.68
N SER A 378 9.62 4.44 18.79
CA SER A 378 10.19 4.24 20.13
C SER A 378 9.43 3.18 20.95
N LYS A 379 10.05 2.60 21.98
CA LYS A 379 9.36 1.65 22.89
C LYS A 379 8.11 2.29 23.54
N GLN A 380 8.27 3.51 24.05
CA GLN A 380 7.19 4.27 24.69
C GLN A 380 6.11 4.69 23.69
N GLY A 381 6.52 5.11 22.49
CA GLY A 381 5.63 5.39 21.38
C GLY A 381 4.80 4.16 21.01
N LYS A 382 5.45 3.00 20.82
CA LYS A 382 4.79 1.75 20.43
C LYS A 382 3.76 1.31 21.48
N GLN A 383 4.10 1.42 22.76
CA GLN A 383 3.15 1.16 23.84
C GLN A 383 1.96 2.13 23.79
N THR A 384 2.21 3.40 23.47
CA THR A 384 1.17 4.43 23.39
C THR A 384 0.24 4.20 22.19
N ILE A 385 0.78 3.93 20.99
CA ILE A 385 -0.04 3.64 19.80
C ILE A 385 -0.81 2.32 19.97
N THR A 386 -0.23 1.30 20.62
CA THR A 386 -0.96 0.05 20.96
C THR A 386 -2.20 0.36 21.81
N LYS A 387 -2.03 1.11 22.90
CA LYS A 387 -3.15 1.52 23.77
C LYS A 387 -4.17 2.39 23.04
N LEU A 388 -3.69 3.26 22.16
CA LEU A 388 -4.53 4.15 21.36
C LEU A 388 -5.39 3.37 20.36
N LEU A 389 -4.81 2.40 19.66
CA LEU A 389 -5.53 1.53 18.74
C LEU A 389 -6.52 0.64 19.48
N ALA A 390 -6.14 0.05 20.61
CA ALA A 390 -7.04 -0.73 21.46
C ALA A 390 -8.25 0.10 21.95
N HIS A 391 -8.01 1.34 22.39
CA HIS A 391 -9.06 2.29 22.77
C HIS A 391 -10.01 2.58 21.59
N MET A 392 -9.47 2.78 20.38
CA MET A 392 -10.28 3.02 19.18
C MET A 392 -11.10 1.80 18.74
N VAL A 393 -10.62 0.57 18.98
CA VAL A 393 -11.43 -0.63 18.79
C VAL A 393 -12.55 -0.71 19.83
N GLN A 394 -12.24 -0.44 21.10
CA GLN A 394 -13.22 -0.50 22.19
C GLN A 394 -14.33 0.54 22.06
N THR A 395 -13.98 1.74 21.60
CA THR A 395 -14.92 2.86 21.38
C THR A 395 -15.39 2.94 19.92
N ARG A 396 -15.30 1.84 19.19
CA ARG A 396 -15.69 1.76 17.78
C ARG A 396 -17.15 2.20 17.64
N CYS A 397 -17.38 3.22 16.82
CA CYS A 397 -18.72 3.76 16.56
C CYS A 397 -19.40 4.40 17.78
N GLU A 398 -18.61 4.77 18.78
CA GLU A 398 -19.06 5.51 19.96
C GLU A 398 -18.25 6.80 20.11
N ALA A 399 -18.63 7.64 21.06
CA ALA A 399 -17.82 8.80 21.43
C ALA A 399 -16.45 8.33 21.93
N SER A 400 -15.37 8.86 21.36
CA SER A 400 -14.01 8.46 21.68
C SER A 400 -13.16 9.67 22.08
N ASP A 401 -12.34 9.51 23.11
CA ASP A 401 -11.31 10.48 23.50
C ASP A 401 -9.87 9.93 23.33
N PRO A 402 -9.34 9.91 22.08
CA PRO A 402 -7.94 9.59 21.80
C PRO A 402 -6.91 10.45 22.55
N LYS A 403 -7.26 11.69 22.91
CA LYS A 403 -6.36 12.60 23.62
C LYS A 403 -6.13 12.13 25.06
N SER A 404 -7.13 11.55 25.72
CA SER A 404 -6.94 10.91 27.04
C SER A 404 -5.90 9.78 27.01
N VAL A 405 -5.84 9.02 25.91
CA VAL A 405 -4.86 7.94 25.74
C VAL A 405 -3.46 8.51 25.54
N LEU A 406 -3.33 9.51 24.66
CA LEU A 406 -2.04 10.18 24.42
C LEU A 406 -1.53 10.91 25.67
N SER A 407 -2.43 11.41 26.52
CA SER A 407 -2.05 12.01 27.81
C SER A 407 -1.44 11.00 28.79
N ARG A 408 -1.60 9.70 28.55
CA ARG A 408 -0.95 8.61 29.30
C ARG A 408 0.41 8.19 28.73
N TYR A 409 0.91 8.88 27.71
CA TYR A 409 2.32 8.78 27.31
C TYR A 409 3.21 9.00 28.54
N PRO A 410 4.35 8.30 28.71
CA PRO A 410 5.21 8.46 29.88
C PRO A 410 5.56 9.94 30.16
N SER A 411 5.27 10.39 31.39
CA SER A 411 5.38 11.79 31.82
C SER A 411 4.43 12.79 31.12
N GLY A 412 3.35 12.29 30.52
CA GLY A 412 2.22 13.09 30.05
C GLY A 412 2.35 13.65 28.63
N LEU A 413 1.29 14.35 28.21
CA LEU A 413 1.16 14.92 26.85
C LEU A 413 2.26 15.95 26.53
N ASN A 414 2.70 16.72 27.53
CA ASN A 414 3.79 17.68 27.35
C ASN A 414 5.12 16.98 27.04
N LYS A 415 5.37 15.80 27.64
CA LYS A 415 6.55 15.00 27.32
C LYS A 415 6.46 14.39 25.94
N LEU A 416 5.30 13.89 25.53
CA LEU A 416 5.07 13.44 24.15
C LEU A 416 5.41 14.56 23.15
N HIS A 417 4.94 15.77 23.41
CA HIS A 417 5.19 16.93 22.57
C HIS A 417 6.68 17.26 22.46
N THR A 418 7.40 17.36 23.58
CA THR A 418 8.83 17.69 23.57
C THR A 418 9.68 16.58 22.95
N ASP A 419 9.36 15.32 23.22
CA ASP A 419 10.06 14.16 22.63
C ASP A 419 9.89 14.09 21.11
N TRP A 420 8.67 14.31 20.63
CA TRP A 420 8.38 14.34 19.20
C TRP A 420 9.14 15.46 18.49
N ILE A 421 9.15 16.69 19.05
CA ILE A 421 9.92 17.81 18.50
C ILE A 421 11.43 17.52 18.52
N ALA A 422 11.96 17.01 19.64
CA ALA A 422 13.36 16.66 19.76
C ALA A 422 13.76 15.56 18.74
N TRP A 423 12.88 14.59 18.52
CA TRP A 423 13.05 13.54 17.52
C TRP A 423 13.09 14.11 16.08
N ILE A 424 12.19 15.02 15.73
CA ILE A 424 12.24 15.75 14.44
C ILE A 424 13.54 16.53 14.30
N ASN A 425 13.90 17.34 15.30
CA ASN A 425 15.03 18.26 15.23
C ASN A 425 16.39 17.56 15.17
N SER A 426 16.50 16.41 15.83
CA SER A 426 17.69 15.56 15.81
C SER A 426 17.84 14.75 14.53
N ARG A 427 16.84 14.75 13.64
CA ARG A 427 16.78 13.94 12.42
C ARG A 427 16.99 12.43 12.66
N LYS A 428 16.67 11.94 13.85
CA LYS A 428 16.85 10.52 14.24
C LYS A 428 15.71 9.62 13.77
N TYR A 429 15.01 10.01 12.72
CA TYR A 429 14.02 9.17 12.07
C TYR A 429 14.69 8.07 11.25
N ARG A 430 14.11 6.87 11.26
CA ARG A 430 14.66 5.68 10.60
C ARG A 430 13.58 5.02 9.78
N THR A 431 13.96 4.39 8.67
CA THR A 431 13.09 3.47 7.94
C THR A 431 12.65 2.34 8.86
N HIS A 432 11.34 2.09 8.93
CA HIS A 432 10.80 0.94 9.65
C HIS A 432 10.79 -0.28 8.73
N THR A 433 11.15 -1.45 9.26
CA THR A 433 11.17 -2.72 8.53
C THR A 433 10.29 -3.74 9.25
N PHE A 434 9.45 -4.47 8.51
CA PHE A 434 8.45 -5.43 8.99
C PHE A 434 8.42 -6.72 8.19
#